data_AF-A0A017TCN8-F1
#
_entry.id   AF-A0A017TCN8-F1
#
_cell.length_a   1.000
_cell.length_b   1.000
_cell.length_c   1.000
_cell.angle_alpha   90.00
_cell.angle_beta   90.00
_cell.angle_gamma   90.00
#
_symmetry.space_group_name_H-M   'P 1'
#
loop_
_entity.id
_entity.type
_entity.pdbx_description
1 polymer ?
#
loop_
_entity_poly.entity_id
_entity_poly.type
_entity_poly.pdbx_seq_one_letter_code
_entity_poly.pdbx_strand_id
1 'polypeptide(L)'
;MLALNRYTFIALPVIASMSIFAGCVVETVDTDNPVNTTSNGPATTGTGASGGTGGTGGTGGEGGTGGEGGAAACVDETPTGAVIVDADCDELNVNPVAAADCPNEPNLEGPGYRICFWGIDHLNDGANEYFYSCLAEIGVQDACDPLPVQACIEGLYEDTCEAPPLVVDLCQQMQDECGAPIDQALCATQLAPFSEEGVMSIGECINTADPALDCQGAFDFCIEDTLASF
;
A
#
# COMPACT_ATOMS: atom_id res chain seq x y z
N MET A 1 43.19 31.79 31.01
CA MET A 1 42.20 32.24 30.00
C MET A 1 41.12 31.15 29.98
N LEU A 2 39.97 31.30 30.67
CA LEU A 2 38.72 31.93 30.19
C LEU A 2 38.33 31.41 28.79
N ALA A 3 37.15 30.85 28.48
CA ALA A 3 35.88 30.66 29.19
C ALA A 3 35.01 29.63 28.43
N LEU A 4 33.98 29.10 29.11
CA LEU A 4 32.85 28.34 28.55
C LEU A 4 31.97 29.18 27.60
N ASN A 5 31.34 28.53 26.61
CA ASN A 5 29.92 28.69 26.24
C ASN A 5 29.53 27.55 25.26
N ARG A 6 28.74 26.53 25.66
CA ARG A 6 27.26 26.46 25.65
C ARG A 6 26.62 26.92 24.34
N TYR A 7 26.30 25.96 23.47
CA TYR A 7 25.20 26.08 22.51
C TYR A 7 24.08 25.13 22.96
N THR A 8 23.02 25.76 23.40
CA THR A 8 21.77 25.17 23.86
C THR A 8 20.96 24.76 22.64
N PHE A 9 20.57 23.49 22.60
CA PHE A 9 19.50 22.98 21.73
C PHE A 9 18.22 23.75 22.01
N ILE A 10 17.71 24.47 21.02
CA ILE A 10 16.34 24.96 21.01
C ILE A 10 15.55 23.92 20.20
N ALA A 11 14.97 22.96 20.92
CA ALA A 11 13.83 22.21 20.42
C ALA A 11 12.65 23.21 20.32
N LEU A 12 12.18 23.46 19.10
CA LEU A 12 10.89 24.10 18.89
C LEU A 12 9.82 23.00 19.00
N PRO A 13 8.86 23.09 19.92
CA PRO A 13 7.63 22.33 19.77
C PRO A 13 6.79 23.05 18.71
N VAL A 14 6.66 22.46 17.52
CA VAL A 14 5.65 22.90 16.55
C VAL A 14 4.30 22.41 17.09
N ILE A 15 3.75 23.19 18.01
CA ILE A 15 2.33 23.13 18.35
C ILE A 15 1.63 23.96 17.28
N ALA A 16 1.15 23.30 16.23
CA ALA A 16 0.24 23.88 15.26
C ALA A 16 -1.19 23.41 15.55
N SER A 17 -1.71 23.77 16.72
CA SER A 17 -3.15 23.82 16.95
C SER A 17 -3.73 25.00 16.18
N MET A 18 -4.21 24.76 14.96
CA MET A 18 -5.15 25.63 14.24
C MET A 18 -6.33 24.81 13.72
N SER A 19 -7.19 24.39 14.65
CA SER A 19 -8.53 23.88 14.35
C SER A 19 -9.47 25.05 14.10
N ILE A 20 -9.69 25.48 12.84
CA ILE A 20 -10.93 26.15 12.41
C ILE A 20 -11.17 25.95 10.90
N PHE A 21 -11.45 24.73 10.43
CA PHE A 21 -12.25 24.51 9.20
C PHE A 21 -13.00 23.17 9.35
N ALA A 22 -14.24 23.12 8.87
CA ALA A 22 -15.14 21.98 8.99
C ALA A 22 -14.77 20.88 7.99
N GLY A 23 -13.62 20.24 8.18
CA GLY A 23 -13.16 19.09 7.39
C GLY A 23 -12.58 18.03 8.33
N CYS A 24 -12.70 16.76 7.93
CA CYS A 24 -12.01 15.59 8.51
C CYS A 24 -10.55 16.00 8.79
N VAL A 25 -10.09 16.06 10.04
CA VAL A 25 -8.67 16.30 10.36
C VAL A 25 -8.09 15.01 10.88
N VAL A 26 -7.62 14.17 9.96
CA VAL A 26 -6.95 12.91 10.29
C VAL A 26 -5.60 13.26 10.90
N GLU A 27 -5.42 13.04 12.21
CA GLU A 27 -4.11 13.20 12.83
C GLU A 27 -3.19 12.11 12.25
N THR A 28 -2.07 12.52 11.63
CA THR A 28 -1.07 11.56 11.15
C THR A 28 -0.57 10.74 12.33
N VAL A 29 -0.52 9.42 12.18
CA VAL A 29 -0.15 8.48 13.24
C VAL A 29 1.21 8.87 13.83
N ASP A 30 1.26 9.09 15.14
CA ASP A 30 2.48 9.48 15.85
C ASP A 30 3.42 8.27 15.97
N THR A 31 4.28 8.07 14.96
CA THR A 31 5.30 7.01 14.94
C THR A 31 6.35 7.13 16.04
N ASP A 32 6.44 8.28 16.73
CA ASP A 32 7.40 8.50 17.80
C ASP A 32 6.94 7.90 19.16
N ASN A 33 5.72 7.37 19.24
CA ASN A 33 5.19 6.79 20.46
C ASN A 33 4.52 5.41 20.19
N PRO A 34 5.23 4.28 20.34
CA PRO A 34 4.61 2.97 20.21
C PRO A 34 3.48 2.87 21.24
N VAL A 35 2.25 2.75 20.76
CA VAL A 35 1.07 2.62 21.61
C VAL A 35 1.25 1.34 22.42
N ASN A 36 1.62 1.49 23.69
CA ASN A 36 1.63 0.42 24.66
C ASN A 36 0.18 0.10 25.04
N THR A 37 -0.49 -0.71 24.21
CA THR A 37 -1.79 -1.30 24.53
C THR A 37 -1.61 -2.48 25.49
N THR A 38 -1.22 -2.17 26.74
CA THR A 38 -1.44 -3.11 27.84
C THR A 38 -2.94 -3.10 28.18
N SER A 39 -3.74 -3.93 27.50
CA SER A 39 -5.09 -4.29 27.96
C SER A 39 -5.18 -5.81 28.14
N ASN A 40 -5.21 -6.22 29.41
CA ASN A 40 -5.40 -7.60 29.85
C ASN A 40 -6.87 -8.05 29.63
N GLY A 41 -7.08 -9.04 28.77
CA GLY A 41 -8.33 -9.79 28.60
C GLY A 41 -8.08 -11.06 27.76
N PRO A 42 -8.77 -12.20 28.02
CA PRO A 42 -8.13 -13.50 28.07
C PRO A 42 -7.65 -14.03 26.72
N ALA A 43 -6.42 -14.53 26.72
CA ALA A 43 -5.84 -15.34 25.65
C ALA A 43 -6.79 -16.49 25.28
N THR A 44 -7.35 -16.40 24.06
CA THR A 44 -7.82 -17.58 23.36
C THR A 44 -6.66 -18.12 22.54
N THR A 45 -6.19 -19.29 22.95
CA THR A 45 -5.42 -20.24 22.15
C THR A 45 -6.13 -20.38 20.79
N GLY A 46 -5.48 -20.19 19.64
CA GLY A 46 -4.22 -20.79 19.23
C GLY A 46 -4.52 -22.04 18.40
N THR A 47 -4.84 -21.84 17.12
CA THR A 47 -4.75 -22.86 16.08
C THR A 47 -4.18 -22.22 14.83
N GLY A 48 -2.90 -21.88 14.89
CA GLY A 48 -2.09 -21.83 13.68
C GLY A 48 -2.07 -23.23 13.09
N ALA A 49 -2.63 -23.38 11.90
CA ALA A 49 -2.50 -24.61 11.14
C ALA A 49 -1.07 -24.66 10.60
N SER A 50 -0.29 -25.52 11.24
CA SER A 50 0.98 -26.04 10.77
C SER A 50 0.90 -26.65 9.37
N GLY A 51 1.95 -26.45 8.57
CA GLY A 51 2.51 -27.56 7.79
C GLY A 51 2.99 -27.22 6.39
N GLY A 52 4.31 -27.30 6.18
CA GLY A 52 4.90 -27.36 4.85
C GLY A 52 6.41 -27.22 4.85
N THR A 53 7.16 -28.16 5.42
CA THR A 53 8.60 -28.27 5.14
C THR A 53 8.77 -28.65 3.66
N GLY A 54 9.14 -27.67 2.82
CA GLY A 54 9.48 -27.88 1.41
C GLY A 54 10.64 -28.86 1.26
N GLY A 55 10.41 -29.91 0.47
CA GLY A 55 11.31 -31.03 0.29
C GLY A 55 12.62 -30.66 -0.41
N THR A 56 13.69 -31.36 -0.03
CA THR A 56 14.96 -31.35 -0.74
C THR A 56 14.79 -32.06 -2.09
N GLY A 57 14.95 -31.32 -3.19
CA GLY A 57 14.89 -31.87 -4.56
C GLY A 57 15.99 -32.90 -4.77
N GLY A 58 15.58 -34.15 -5.02
CA GLY A 58 16.47 -35.24 -5.40
C GLY A 58 17.01 -35.08 -6.82
N THR A 59 18.27 -35.46 -7.00
CA THR A 59 18.91 -35.57 -8.30
C THR A 59 18.41 -36.81 -9.06
N GLY A 60 17.75 -36.58 -10.19
CA GLY A 60 17.64 -37.56 -11.27
C GLY A 60 16.21 -38.01 -11.60
N GLY A 61 15.81 -37.72 -12.84
CA GLY A 61 14.90 -38.55 -13.64
C GLY A 61 13.42 -38.54 -13.25
N GLU A 62 12.60 -38.17 -14.23
CA GLU A 62 11.18 -38.50 -14.36
C GLU A 62 10.19 -37.78 -13.42
N GLY A 63 9.52 -36.76 -14.00
CA GLY A 63 8.17 -36.29 -13.68
C GLY A 63 7.71 -36.31 -12.21
N GLY A 64 7.99 -35.23 -11.49
CA GLY A 64 7.26 -34.92 -10.25
C GLY A 64 5.86 -34.40 -10.58
N THR A 65 4.83 -35.02 -10.02
CA THR A 65 3.47 -34.47 -9.97
C THR A 65 3.52 -33.14 -9.22
N GLY A 66 3.12 -32.05 -9.88
CA GLY A 66 3.01 -30.73 -9.26
C GLY A 66 2.18 -30.84 -7.98
N GLY A 67 2.73 -30.33 -6.88
CA GLY A 67 2.03 -30.28 -5.61
C GLY A 67 0.71 -29.55 -5.78
N GLU A 68 -0.35 -30.13 -5.24
CA GLU A 68 -1.64 -29.46 -5.10
C GLU A 68 -1.39 -28.19 -4.27
N GLY A 69 -1.48 -27.04 -4.94
CA GLY A 69 -1.29 -25.74 -4.31
C GLY A 69 -2.22 -25.64 -3.11
N GLY A 70 -1.63 -25.36 -1.94
CA GLY A 70 -2.42 -24.91 -0.79
C GLY A 70 -3.30 -23.74 -1.24
N ALA A 71 -4.47 -23.59 -0.62
CA ALA A 71 -5.31 -22.41 -0.82
C ALA A 71 -4.41 -21.17 -0.86
N ALA A 72 -4.53 -20.35 -1.91
CA ALA A 72 -3.70 -19.17 -2.09
C ALA A 72 -3.69 -18.42 -0.76
N ALA A 73 -2.51 -18.31 -0.15
CA ALA A 73 -2.34 -17.39 0.94
C ALA A 73 -2.68 -16.01 0.37
N CYS A 74 -3.54 -15.26 1.05
CA CYS A 74 -3.79 -13.87 0.69
C CYS A 74 -2.47 -13.09 0.73
N VAL A 75 -2.41 -11.98 0.00
CA VAL A 75 -1.25 -11.08 -0.03
C VAL A 75 -1.17 -10.35 1.30
N ASP A 76 -0.15 -10.66 2.09
CA ASP A 76 0.13 -9.97 3.36
C ASP A 76 1.15 -8.83 3.14
N GLU A 77 1.51 -8.11 4.21
CA GLU A 77 2.49 -7.02 4.12
C GLU A 77 3.92 -7.51 3.80
N THR A 78 4.20 -8.81 3.97
CA THR A 78 5.55 -9.37 3.88
C THR A 78 5.75 -10.08 2.55
N PRO A 79 6.71 -9.66 1.72
CA PRO A 79 6.95 -10.32 0.45
C PRO A 79 7.45 -11.75 0.70
N THR A 80 7.00 -12.67 -0.14
CA THR A 80 7.48 -14.05 -0.18
C THR A 80 8.85 -14.17 -0.85
N GLY A 81 9.15 -13.22 -1.75
CA GLY A 81 10.40 -13.10 -2.48
C GLY A 81 11.20 -11.86 -2.09
N ALA A 82 11.75 -11.18 -3.10
CA ALA A 82 12.52 -9.96 -2.90
C ALA A 82 11.59 -8.74 -2.86
N VAL A 83 11.95 -7.74 -2.07
CA VAL A 83 11.31 -6.41 -2.13
C VAL A 83 11.59 -5.82 -3.51
N ILE A 84 10.53 -5.37 -4.17
CA ILE A 84 10.58 -4.72 -5.48
C ILE A 84 11.12 -3.30 -5.32
N VAL A 85 12.07 -2.92 -6.17
CA VAL A 85 12.69 -1.59 -6.21
C VAL A 85 12.61 -0.99 -7.62
N ASP A 86 12.92 0.30 -7.75
CA ASP A 86 12.84 1.04 -9.02
C ASP A 86 13.47 0.31 -10.21
N ALA A 87 14.61 -0.34 -9.98
CA ALA A 87 15.34 -1.05 -11.01
C ALA A 87 14.58 -2.27 -11.57
N ASP A 88 13.66 -2.86 -10.80
CA ASP A 88 12.85 -4.00 -11.26
C ASP A 88 11.79 -3.55 -12.28
N CYS A 89 11.27 -2.32 -12.15
CA CYS A 89 10.32 -1.75 -13.11
C CYS A 89 10.93 -1.57 -14.51
N ASP A 90 12.25 -1.34 -14.60
CA ASP A 90 12.99 -1.30 -15.86
C ASP A 90 13.04 -2.65 -16.58
N GLU A 91 12.83 -3.76 -15.87
CA GLU A 91 12.84 -5.11 -16.42
C GLU A 91 11.48 -5.53 -17.00
N LEU A 92 10.42 -4.77 -16.72
CA LEU A 92 9.07 -5.08 -17.18
C LEU A 92 8.94 -5.04 -18.70
N ASN A 93 8.16 -5.96 -19.26
CA ASN A 93 7.83 -5.95 -20.69
C ASN A 93 7.08 -4.68 -21.14
N VAL A 94 6.42 -4.01 -20.19
CA VAL A 94 5.68 -2.76 -20.41
C VAL A 94 6.54 -1.50 -20.34
N ASN A 95 7.87 -1.65 -20.16
CA ASN A 95 8.80 -0.51 -20.13
C ASN A 95 8.92 0.18 -21.50
N PRO A 96 9.25 1.49 -21.54
CA PRO A 96 9.31 2.29 -22.77
C PRO A 96 10.43 1.89 -23.74
N VAL A 97 11.42 1.11 -23.30
CA VAL A 97 12.50 0.59 -24.16
C VAL A 97 12.06 -0.68 -24.89
N ALA A 98 11.19 -1.48 -24.27
CA ALA A 98 10.68 -2.75 -24.77
C ALA A 98 9.38 -2.58 -25.58
N ALA A 99 8.49 -1.68 -25.18
CA ALA A 99 7.24 -1.39 -25.86
C ALA A 99 7.42 -0.32 -26.94
N ALA A 100 6.84 -0.52 -28.13
CA ALA A 100 6.78 0.53 -29.14
C ALA A 100 5.90 1.69 -28.64
N ASP A 101 6.34 2.95 -28.84
CA ASP A 101 5.65 4.17 -28.42
C ASP A 101 4.11 4.06 -28.45
N CYS A 102 3.46 4.33 -27.32
CA CYS A 102 2.01 4.29 -27.23
C CYS A 102 1.36 5.33 -28.15
N PRO A 103 0.33 4.96 -28.93
CA PRO A 103 -0.27 5.85 -29.91
C PRO A 103 -0.89 7.07 -29.23
N ASN A 104 -0.53 8.26 -29.73
CA ASN A 104 -0.90 9.61 -29.26
C ASN A 104 -0.05 10.19 -28.11
N GLU A 105 0.89 9.42 -27.59
CA GLU A 105 1.75 9.87 -26.48
C GLU A 105 3.22 9.45 -26.72
N PRO A 106 3.90 10.06 -27.71
CA PRO A 106 5.29 9.71 -28.01
C PRO A 106 6.17 10.00 -26.79
N ASN A 107 7.00 9.02 -26.39
CA ASN A 107 7.82 9.01 -25.16
C ASN A 107 7.06 8.91 -23.83
N LEU A 108 5.76 8.63 -23.83
CA LEU A 108 5.04 8.42 -22.58
C LEU A 108 5.16 6.96 -22.19
N GLU A 109 5.66 6.77 -20.98
CA GLU A 109 5.79 5.48 -20.34
C GLU A 109 4.42 4.80 -20.28
N GLY A 110 4.33 3.54 -20.71
CA GLY A 110 3.06 2.80 -20.68
C GLY A 110 2.48 2.77 -19.26
N PRO A 111 1.15 2.65 -19.10
CA PRO A 111 0.49 2.68 -17.79
C PRO A 111 1.08 1.67 -16.81
N GLY A 112 1.43 0.47 -17.27
CA GLY A 112 2.04 -0.57 -16.45
C GLY A 112 3.45 -0.22 -15.94
N TYR A 113 4.22 0.60 -16.68
CA TYR A 113 5.52 1.07 -16.21
C TYR A 113 5.36 2.17 -15.15
N ARG A 114 4.50 3.17 -15.41
CA ARG A 114 4.25 4.28 -14.46
C ARG A 114 3.72 3.79 -13.13
N ILE A 115 2.75 2.87 -13.17
CA ILE A 115 2.13 2.34 -11.97
C ILE A 115 3.06 1.44 -11.14
N CYS A 116 4.12 0.88 -11.75
CA CYS A 116 5.12 0.11 -11.03
C CYS A 116 5.90 1.01 -10.04
N PHE A 117 6.34 2.19 -10.47
CA PHE A 117 6.98 3.16 -9.58
C PHE A 117 6.03 3.69 -8.51
N TRP A 118 4.78 3.96 -8.89
CA TRP A 118 3.76 4.33 -7.92
C TRP A 118 3.59 3.24 -6.84
N GLY A 119 3.58 1.97 -7.24
CA GLY A 119 3.46 0.83 -6.33
C GLY A 119 4.60 0.76 -5.31
N ILE A 120 5.84 1.04 -5.73
CA ILE A 120 7.01 1.09 -4.83
C ILE A 120 6.84 2.14 -3.72
N ASP A 121 6.28 3.30 -4.05
CA ASP A 121 6.13 4.40 -3.09
C ASP A 121 4.91 4.23 -2.16
N HIS A 122 3.85 3.56 -2.61
CA HIS A 122 2.55 3.59 -1.93
C HIS A 122 2.04 2.23 -1.43
N LEU A 123 2.52 1.11 -1.97
CA LEU A 123 2.10 -0.22 -1.55
C LEU A 123 3.05 -0.78 -0.51
N ASN A 124 2.54 -1.62 0.40
CA ASN A 124 3.40 -2.40 1.26
C ASN A 124 4.18 -3.45 0.44
N ASP A 125 5.27 -3.97 1.00
CA ASP A 125 6.21 -4.79 0.24
C ASP A 125 5.56 -6.06 -0.38
N GLY A 126 4.65 -6.73 0.34
CA GLY A 126 3.96 -7.91 -0.18
C GLY A 126 2.91 -7.57 -1.26
N ALA A 127 2.15 -6.49 -1.07
CA ALA A 127 1.25 -5.94 -2.09
C ALA A 127 2.00 -5.56 -3.36
N ASN A 128 3.15 -4.89 -3.21
CA ASN A 128 3.98 -4.48 -4.32
C ASN A 128 4.60 -5.68 -5.07
N GLU A 129 5.03 -6.73 -4.36
CA GLU A 129 5.50 -7.97 -4.99
C GLU A 129 4.41 -8.63 -5.84
N TYR A 130 3.20 -8.79 -5.29
CA TYR A 130 2.07 -9.35 -6.04
C TYR A 130 1.77 -8.51 -7.28
N PHE A 131 1.68 -7.20 -7.08
CA PHE A 131 1.31 -6.26 -8.12
C PHE A 131 2.35 -6.24 -9.24
N TYR A 132 3.65 -6.18 -8.90
CA TYR A 132 4.74 -6.32 -9.85
C TYR A 132 4.68 -7.64 -10.63
N SER A 133 4.42 -8.76 -9.95
CA SER A 133 4.30 -10.06 -10.61
C SER A 133 3.18 -10.06 -11.64
N CYS A 134 2.05 -9.43 -11.36
CA CYS A 134 0.96 -9.29 -12.32
C CYS A 134 1.35 -8.41 -13.52
N LEU A 135 2.02 -7.27 -13.27
CA LEU A 135 2.51 -6.39 -14.34
C LEU A 135 3.53 -7.09 -15.26
N ALA A 136 4.38 -7.95 -14.70
CA ALA A 136 5.40 -8.70 -15.44
C ALA A 136 4.78 -9.70 -16.45
N GLU A 137 3.55 -10.16 -16.21
CA GLU A 137 2.81 -11.05 -17.12
C GLU A 137 2.19 -10.31 -18.32
N ILE A 138 2.07 -8.98 -18.25
CA ILE A 138 1.55 -8.17 -19.36
C ILE A 138 2.56 -8.22 -20.52
N GLY A 139 2.10 -8.70 -21.67
CA GLY A 139 2.93 -8.80 -22.86
C GLY A 139 3.19 -7.43 -23.50
N VAL A 140 4.31 -7.30 -24.22
CA VAL A 140 4.72 -6.06 -24.93
C VAL A 140 3.65 -5.51 -25.88
N GLN A 141 2.78 -6.38 -26.42
CA GLN A 141 1.69 -5.99 -27.31
C GLN A 141 0.55 -5.24 -26.60
N ASP A 142 0.43 -5.43 -25.29
CA ASP A 142 -0.62 -4.86 -24.44
C ASP A 142 -0.07 -3.75 -23.53
N ALA A 143 1.20 -3.35 -23.70
CA ALA A 143 1.89 -2.37 -22.87
C ALA A 143 1.22 -0.99 -22.81
N CYS A 144 0.40 -0.65 -23.81
CA CYS A 144 -0.35 0.59 -23.90
C CYS A 144 -1.84 0.41 -23.58
N ASP A 145 -2.29 -0.80 -23.28
CA ASP A 145 -3.66 -1.07 -22.88
C ASP A 145 -3.79 -0.88 -21.37
N PRO A 146 -4.69 -0.01 -20.88
CA PRO A 146 -4.92 0.12 -19.45
C PRO A 146 -5.68 -1.07 -18.85
N LEU A 147 -6.36 -1.91 -19.65
CA LEU A 147 -7.20 -2.98 -19.13
C LEU A 147 -6.42 -4.07 -18.37
N PRO A 148 -5.27 -4.58 -18.85
CA PRO A 148 -4.48 -5.53 -18.08
C PRO A 148 -3.95 -4.94 -16.77
N VAL A 149 -3.61 -3.65 -16.76
CA VAL A 149 -3.17 -2.95 -15.55
C VAL A 149 -4.31 -2.86 -14.54
N GLN A 150 -5.51 -2.48 -14.99
CA GLN A 150 -6.70 -2.45 -14.15
C GLN A 150 -7.00 -3.83 -13.54
N ALA A 151 -6.86 -4.92 -14.31
CA ALA A 151 -7.03 -6.27 -13.80
C ALA A 151 -6.02 -6.61 -12.69
N CYS A 152 -4.78 -6.10 -12.77
CA CYS A 152 -3.79 -6.26 -11.69
C CYS A 152 -4.18 -5.51 -10.42
N ILE A 153 -4.76 -4.31 -10.53
CA ILE A 153 -5.25 -3.54 -9.38
C ILE A 153 -6.45 -4.25 -8.74
N GLU A 154 -7.39 -4.74 -9.56
CA GLU A 154 -8.55 -5.50 -9.08
C GLU A 154 -8.10 -6.78 -8.36
N GLY A 155 -7.16 -7.54 -8.96
CA GLY A 155 -6.58 -8.73 -8.35
C GLY A 155 -5.87 -8.43 -7.02
N LEU A 156 -5.14 -7.30 -6.93
CA LEU A 156 -4.49 -6.87 -5.70
C LEU A 156 -5.51 -6.71 -4.57
N TYR A 157 -6.61 -6.00 -4.81
CA TYR A 157 -7.65 -5.81 -3.78
C TYR A 157 -8.43 -7.09 -3.45
N GLU A 158 -8.63 -7.99 -4.41
CA GLU A 158 -9.31 -9.27 -4.19
C GLU A 158 -8.47 -10.24 -3.35
N ASP A 159 -7.14 -10.23 -3.55
CA ASP A 159 -6.22 -11.19 -2.94
C ASP A 159 -5.54 -10.66 -1.68
N THR A 160 -5.63 -9.36 -1.35
CA THR A 160 -5.04 -8.79 -0.12
C THR A 160 -5.68 -9.35 1.14
N CYS A 161 -4.84 -9.67 2.14
CA CYS A 161 -5.27 -10.13 3.46
C CYS A 161 -6.08 -9.08 4.23
N GLU A 162 -6.57 -9.47 5.40
CA GLU A 162 -7.22 -8.55 6.33
C GLU A 162 -6.32 -7.35 6.67
N ALA A 163 -6.94 -6.17 6.77
CA ALA A 163 -6.23 -4.92 6.94
C ALA A 163 -5.34 -4.92 8.20
N PRO A 164 -4.12 -4.35 8.11
CA PRO A 164 -3.23 -4.20 9.25
C PRO A 164 -3.87 -3.37 10.39
N PRO A 165 -3.46 -3.57 11.66
CA PRO A 165 -4.00 -2.80 12.78
C PRO A 165 -3.91 -1.28 12.59
N LEU A 166 -2.83 -0.79 11.98
CA LEU A 166 -2.64 0.62 11.64
C LEU A 166 -3.79 1.17 10.78
N VAL A 167 -4.17 0.42 9.75
CA VAL A 167 -5.26 0.79 8.84
C VAL A 167 -6.60 0.78 9.56
N VAL A 168 -6.84 -0.22 10.41
CA VAL A 168 -8.08 -0.31 11.21
C VAL A 168 -8.20 0.89 12.16
N ASP A 169 -7.11 1.25 12.84
CA ASP A 169 -7.08 2.39 13.76
C ASP A 169 -7.31 3.71 13.03
N LEU A 170 -6.73 3.87 11.84
CA LEU A 170 -6.95 5.05 10.99
C LEU A 170 -8.42 5.17 10.55
N CYS A 171 -9.00 4.10 10.01
CA CYS A 171 -10.39 4.11 9.58
C CYS A 171 -11.32 4.42 10.76
N GLN A 172 -11.02 3.92 11.96
CA GLN A 172 -11.75 4.25 13.19
C GLN A 172 -11.59 5.73 13.58
N GLN A 173 -10.39 6.28 13.51
CA GLN A 173 -10.13 7.69 13.77
C GLN A 173 -10.94 8.60 12.83
N MET A 174 -10.90 8.29 11.53
CA MET A 174 -11.69 9.05 10.55
C MET A 174 -13.19 8.99 10.89
N GLN A 175 -13.72 7.85 11.33
CA GLN A 175 -15.11 7.76 11.77
C GLN A 175 -15.42 8.63 13.00
N ASP A 176 -14.50 8.72 13.95
CA ASP A 176 -14.70 9.48 15.18
C ASP A 176 -14.61 11.00 14.96
N GLU A 177 -13.74 11.44 14.06
CA GLU A 177 -13.49 12.86 13.79
C GLU A 177 -14.51 13.48 12.84
N CYS A 178 -15.07 12.68 11.94
CA CYS A 178 -15.70 13.22 10.75
C CYS A 178 -17.21 13.43 10.88
N GLY A 179 -17.80 12.98 12.00
CA GLY A 179 -19.19 13.24 12.39
C GLY A 179 -20.26 12.63 11.47
N ALA A 180 -19.87 12.18 10.27
CA ALA A 180 -20.62 11.38 9.33
C ALA A 180 -20.06 9.93 9.30
N PRO A 181 -20.88 8.94 8.94
CA PRO A 181 -20.41 7.56 8.86
C PRO A 181 -19.41 7.38 7.71
N ILE A 182 -18.31 6.71 8.01
CA ILE A 182 -17.40 6.11 7.01
C ILE A 182 -17.67 4.62 6.98
N ASP A 183 -17.65 4.03 5.79
CA ASP A 183 -17.68 2.58 5.65
C ASP A 183 -16.34 2.00 6.09
N GLN A 184 -16.28 1.56 7.35
CA GLN A 184 -15.10 0.95 7.97
C GLN A 184 -14.58 -0.25 7.18
N ALA A 185 -15.49 -1.07 6.63
CA ALA A 185 -15.09 -2.26 5.90
C ALA A 185 -14.48 -1.88 4.55
N LEU A 186 -15.08 -0.91 3.85
CA LEU A 186 -14.53 -0.39 2.61
C LEU A 186 -13.18 0.29 2.85
N CYS A 187 -13.08 1.14 3.88
CA CYS A 187 -11.84 1.82 4.25
C CYS A 187 -10.71 0.82 4.53
N ALA A 188 -10.98 -0.17 5.38
CA ALA A 188 -10.01 -1.21 5.70
C ALA A 188 -9.57 -1.99 4.45
N THR A 189 -10.53 -2.37 3.58
CA THR A 189 -10.23 -3.13 2.35
C THR A 189 -9.41 -2.30 1.36
N GLN A 190 -9.73 -1.02 1.19
CA GLN A 190 -9.05 -0.16 0.22
C GLN A 190 -7.67 0.31 0.67
N LEU A 191 -7.43 0.37 1.99
CA LEU A 191 -6.13 0.76 2.53
C LEU A 191 -5.22 -0.42 2.87
N ALA A 192 -5.76 -1.65 2.95
CA ALA A 192 -4.97 -2.85 3.27
C ALA A 192 -3.70 -3.05 2.42
N PRO A 193 -3.68 -2.80 1.09
CA PRO A 193 -2.47 -3.01 0.30
C PRO A 193 -1.45 -1.87 0.40
N PHE A 194 -1.77 -0.77 1.08
CA PHE A 194 -0.90 0.40 1.16
C PHE A 194 0.20 0.23 2.21
N SER A 195 1.34 0.88 1.96
CA SER A 195 2.38 1.10 2.95
C SER A 195 1.93 2.16 3.96
N GLU A 196 2.69 2.32 5.05
CA GLU A 196 2.46 3.41 6.00
C GLU A 196 2.54 4.78 5.29
N GLU A 197 3.53 4.97 4.40
CA GLU A 197 3.66 6.16 3.57
C GLU A 197 2.46 6.40 2.65
N GLY A 198 1.96 5.34 1.99
CA GLY A 198 0.79 5.42 1.14
C GLY A 198 -0.47 5.81 1.92
N VAL A 199 -0.66 5.19 3.09
CA VAL A 199 -1.75 5.52 4.02
C VAL A 199 -1.67 6.98 4.50
N MET A 200 -0.47 7.47 4.84
CA MET A 200 -0.26 8.88 5.21
C MET A 200 -0.57 9.83 4.06
N SER A 201 -0.16 9.51 2.83
CA SER A 201 -0.47 10.31 1.64
C SER A 201 -1.98 10.48 1.44
N ILE A 202 -2.74 9.39 1.64
CA ILE A 202 -4.21 9.42 1.57
C ILE A 202 -4.79 10.30 2.70
N GLY A 203 -4.27 10.18 3.92
CA GLY A 203 -4.65 11.05 5.03
C GLY A 203 -4.43 12.55 4.72
N GLU A 204 -3.30 12.90 4.11
CA GLU A 204 -3.00 14.26 3.68
C GLU A 204 -3.94 14.75 2.57
N CYS A 205 -4.27 13.87 1.60
CA CYS A 205 -5.26 14.19 0.58
C CYS A 205 -6.62 14.51 1.21
N ILE A 206 -7.09 13.69 2.15
CA ILE A 206 -8.39 13.88 2.80
C ILE A 206 -8.43 15.20 3.58
N ASN A 207 -7.35 15.54 4.25
CA ASN A 207 -7.19 16.80 4.98
C ASN A 207 -7.22 18.05 4.08
N THR A 208 -6.95 17.89 2.77
CA THR A 208 -6.91 18.98 1.78
C THR A 208 -8.02 18.89 0.72
N ALA A 209 -8.89 17.87 0.81
CA ALA A 209 -10.00 17.64 -0.10
C ALA A 209 -11.02 18.80 -0.08
N ASP A 210 -11.86 18.87 -1.12
CA ASP A 210 -12.90 19.89 -1.22
C ASP A 210 -13.80 19.85 0.04
N PRO A 211 -13.91 20.95 0.81
CA PRO A 211 -14.73 20.98 2.02
C PRO A 211 -16.23 20.82 1.76
N ALA A 212 -16.67 20.80 0.49
CA ALA A 212 -18.02 20.44 0.10
C ALA A 212 -18.28 18.92 0.11
N LEU A 213 -17.23 18.09 0.08
CA LEU A 213 -17.33 16.64 0.22
C LEU A 213 -17.59 16.29 1.69
N ASP A 214 -18.44 15.30 1.92
CA ASP A 214 -18.44 14.61 3.20
C ASP A 214 -17.21 13.68 3.28
N CYS A 215 -16.98 13.09 4.44
CA CYS A 215 -15.73 12.39 4.66
C CYS A 215 -15.63 11.06 3.91
N GLN A 216 -16.76 10.41 3.63
CA GLN A 216 -16.78 9.29 2.69
C GLN A 216 -16.42 9.77 1.29
N GLY A 217 -17.03 10.86 0.80
CA GLY A 217 -16.72 11.42 -0.51
C GLY A 217 -15.27 11.91 -0.64
N ALA A 218 -14.68 12.46 0.43
CA ALA A 218 -13.27 12.84 0.46
C ALA A 218 -12.36 11.61 0.43
N PHE A 219 -12.69 10.56 1.20
CA PHE A 219 -11.97 9.30 1.17
C PHE A 219 -12.03 8.64 -0.22
N ASP A 220 -13.22 8.46 -0.78
CA ASP A 220 -13.42 7.88 -2.11
C ASP A 220 -12.66 8.68 -3.17
N PHE A 221 -12.74 10.01 -3.12
CA PHE A 221 -12.00 10.90 -4.02
C PHE A 221 -10.48 10.70 -3.90
N CYS A 222 -9.96 10.61 -2.67
CA CYS A 222 -8.51 10.48 -2.45
C CYS A 222 -7.97 9.11 -2.84
N ILE A 223 -8.75 8.03 -2.64
CA ILE A 223 -8.41 6.70 -3.16
C ILE A 223 -8.41 6.73 -4.70
N GLU A 224 -9.46 7.29 -5.31
CA GLU A 224 -9.56 7.40 -6.76
C GLU A 224 -8.45 8.28 -7.35
N ASP A 225 -8.12 9.42 -6.75
CA ASP A 225 -7.05 10.33 -7.23
C ASP A 225 -5.67 9.68 -7.14
N THR A 226 -5.42 8.98 -6.02
CA THR A 226 -4.20 8.19 -5.82
C THR A 226 -4.03 7.16 -6.93
N LEU A 227 -5.11 6.47 -7.31
CA LEU A 227 -5.15 5.49 -8.40
C LEU A 227 -5.41 6.10 -9.79
N ALA A 228 -5.74 7.38 -9.94
CA ALA A 228 -5.96 8.01 -11.24
C ALA A 228 -4.68 8.67 -11.79
N SER A 229 -3.64 8.75 -10.95
CA SER A 229 -2.40 9.46 -11.24
C SER A 229 -1.41 8.70 -12.16
N PHE A 230 -1.76 7.50 -12.67
CA PHE A 230 -0.92 6.67 -13.54
C PHE A 230 -1.38 6.58 -15.00
#